data_AF-A0A916BW64-F1
#
_entry.id   AF-A0A916BW64-F1
#
_cell.length_a   1.000
_cell.length_b   1.000
_cell.length_c   1.000
_cell.angle_alpha   90.00
_cell.angle_beta   90.00
_cell.angle_gamma   90.00
#
_symmetry.space_group_name_H-M   'P 1'
#
loop_
_entity.id
_entity.type
_entity.pdbx_description
1 polymer ?
#
loop_
_entity_poly.entity_id
_entity_poly.type
_entity_poly.pdbx_seq_one_letter_code
_entity_poly.pdbx_strand_id
1 'polypeptide(L)'
;MVFKPVGVPLRHLATITLLHEELEALRLTDLEERYQEDAAEQMGVSRSTLQRTVTAARRKVTQALVEGAALHIEGGTFRVPAVRWQCHECDHRWEVEHGSGQGAPSRCPACQSASIRLRRMRRHKKS
;
A
#
# COMPACT_ATOMS: atom_id res chain seq x y z
N MET A 1 5.31 -8.78 -9.83
CA MET A 1 4.71 -10.00 -10.45
C MET A 1 4.39 -9.69 -11.90
N VAL A 2 4.74 -10.54 -12.88
CA VAL A 2 4.60 -10.20 -14.32
C VAL A 2 3.69 -11.19 -15.05
N PHE A 3 2.75 -10.66 -15.84
CA PHE A 3 1.99 -11.41 -16.85
C PHE A 3 2.45 -10.99 -18.25
N LYS A 4 2.54 -11.93 -19.19
CA LYS A 4 3.00 -11.63 -20.56
C LYS A 4 2.47 -12.67 -21.57
N PRO A 5 2.45 -12.35 -22.87
CA PRO A 5 2.20 -13.33 -23.91
C PRO A 5 3.22 -14.49 -23.90
N VAL A 6 2.74 -15.67 -24.28
CA VAL A 6 3.56 -16.86 -24.46
C VAL A 6 4.42 -16.71 -25.72
N GLY A 7 5.63 -17.27 -25.71
CA GLY A 7 6.50 -17.31 -26.90
C GLY A 7 7.36 -16.07 -27.18
N VAL A 8 7.11 -14.93 -26.52
CA VAL A 8 7.93 -13.71 -26.69
C VAL A 8 8.81 -13.45 -25.46
N PRO A 9 10.14 -13.28 -25.61
CA PRO A 9 11.01 -12.90 -24.51
C PRO A 9 10.64 -11.53 -23.92
N LEU A 10 10.69 -11.41 -22.59
CA LEU A 10 10.34 -10.17 -21.86
C LEU A 10 11.07 -8.93 -22.36
N ARG A 11 12.36 -9.06 -22.67
CA ARG A 11 13.20 -7.98 -23.22
C ARG A 11 12.74 -7.41 -24.56
N HIS A 12 11.83 -8.09 -25.27
CA HIS A 12 11.27 -7.64 -26.55
C HIS A 12 9.85 -7.09 -26.40
N LEU A 13 9.31 -7.03 -25.18
CA LEU A 13 7.96 -6.57 -24.91
C LEU A 13 8.00 -5.18 -24.28
N ALA A 14 7.10 -4.30 -24.73
CA ALA A 14 6.73 -3.15 -23.92
C ALA A 14 6.20 -3.62 -22.57
N THR A 15 6.45 -2.86 -21.52
CA THR A 15 5.97 -3.18 -20.17
C THR A 15 5.03 -2.09 -19.69
N ILE A 16 3.84 -2.50 -19.23
CA ILE A 16 2.84 -1.62 -18.63
C ILE A 16 2.78 -1.95 -17.15
N THR A 17 2.97 -0.92 -16.31
CA THR A 17 2.92 -1.07 -14.85
C THR A 17 1.48 -0.97 -14.33
N LEU A 18 0.99 -2.03 -13.71
CA LEU A 18 -0.24 -2.05 -12.92
C LEU A 18 0.12 -1.97 -11.43
N LEU A 19 -0.45 -1.03 -10.70
CA LEU A 19 -0.20 -0.90 -9.27
C LEU A 19 -1.00 -1.94 -8.48
N HIS A 20 -0.53 -2.31 -7.29
CA HIS A 20 -1.30 -3.22 -6.41
C HIS A 20 -2.66 -2.65 -6.02
N GLU A 21 -2.77 -1.33 -5.82
CA GLU A 21 -4.06 -0.67 -5.57
C GLU A 21 -5.00 -0.73 -6.78
N GLU A 22 -4.45 -0.71 -7.99
CA GLU A 22 -5.21 -0.85 -9.24
C GLU A 22 -5.70 -2.30 -9.41
N LEU A 23 -4.84 -3.27 -9.12
CA LEU A 23 -5.22 -4.68 -9.11
C LEU A 23 -6.29 -4.97 -8.06
N GLU A 24 -6.14 -4.42 -6.85
CA GLU A 24 -7.11 -4.59 -5.77
C GLU A 24 -8.46 -3.96 -6.11
N ALA A 25 -8.46 -2.78 -6.75
CA ALA A 25 -9.68 -2.16 -7.24
C ALA A 25 -10.41 -3.07 -8.24
N LEU A 26 -9.69 -3.62 -9.22
CA LEU A 26 -10.27 -4.58 -10.18
C LEU A 26 -10.78 -5.85 -9.49
N ARG A 27 -10.05 -6.37 -8.50
CA ARG A 27 -10.46 -7.55 -7.75
C ARG A 27 -11.80 -7.31 -7.04
N LEU A 28 -11.94 -6.18 -6.35
CA LEU A 28 -13.16 -5.86 -5.61
C LEU A 28 -14.35 -5.56 -6.54
N THR A 29 -14.14 -4.78 -7.60
CA THR A 29 -15.25 -4.33 -8.46
C THR A 29 -15.60 -5.31 -9.57
N ASP A 30 -14.60 -5.90 -10.22
CA ASP A 30 -14.79 -6.63 -11.48
C ASP A 30 -14.77 -8.16 -11.27
N LEU A 31 -14.08 -8.64 -10.22
CA LEU A 31 -14.04 -10.07 -9.89
C LEU A 31 -15.00 -10.44 -8.75
N GLU A 32 -15.06 -9.64 -7.69
CA GLU A 32 -15.97 -9.87 -6.55
C GLU A 32 -17.33 -9.15 -6.69
N GLU A 33 -17.50 -8.34 -7.73
CA GLU A 33 -18.74 -7.61 -8.04
C GLU A 33 -19.28 -6.79 -6.86
N ARG A 34 -18.39 -6.28 -5.99
CA ARG A 34 -18.80 -5.49 -4.83
C ARG A 34 -19.42 -4.17 -5.25
N TYR A 35 -20.38 -3.71 -4.45
CA TYR A 35 -20.94 -2.38 -4.63
C TYR A 35 -19.84 -1.32 -4.46
N GLN A 36 -19.93 -0.24 -5.24
CA GLN A 36 -18.86 0.77 -5.31
C GLN A 36 -18.54 1.40 -3.95
N GLU A 37 -19.54 1.49 -3.07
CA GLU A 37 -19.39 2.02 -1.72
C GLU A 37 -18.56 1.08 -0.84
N ASP A 38 -18.90 -0.21 -0.83
CA ASP A 38 -18.20 -1.23 -0.04
C ASP A 38 -16.75 -1.40 -0.51
N ALA A 39 -16.52 -1.39 -1.84
CA ALA A 39 -15.18 -1.46 -2.40
C ALA A 39 -14.34 -0.24 -2.00
N ALA A 40 -14.93 0.97 -2.00
CA ALA A 40 -14.22 2.19 -1.64
C ALA A 40 -13.89 2.22 -0.14
N GLU A 41 -14.83 1.77 0.70
CA GLU A 41 -14.61 1.62 2.15
C GLU A 41 -13.49 0.63 2.44
N GLN A 42 -13.51 -0.55 1.81
CA GLN A 42 -12.48 -1.57 2.00
C GLN A 42 -11.09 -1.11 1.55
N MET A 43 -11.01 -0.32 0.49
CA MET A 43 -9.75 0.29 0.04
C MET A 43 -9.32 1.51 0.88
N GLY A 44 -10.20 2.03 1.75
CA GLY A 44 -9.93 3.22 2.56
C GLY A 44 -9.75 4.48 1.72
N VAL A 45 -10.51 4.62 0.63
CA VAL A 45 -10.48 5.74 -0.31
C VAL A 45 -11.89 6.31 -0.57
N SER A 46 -11.98 7.50 -1.18
CA SER A 46 -13.27 8.03 -1.62
C SER A 46 -13.81 7.29 -2.85
N ARG A 47 -15.14 7.30 -3.06
CA ARG A 47 -15.78 6.71 -4.26
C ARG A 47 -15.20 7.25 -5.57
N SER A 48 -14.90 8.56 -5.61
CA SER A 48 -14.29 9.20 -6.78
C SER A 48 -12.85 8.73 -7.02
N THR A 49 -12.11 8.44 -5.96
CA THR A 49 -10.76 7.86 -6.06
C THR A 49 -10.83 6.43 -6.56
N LEU A 50 -11.71 5.59 -5.99
CA LEU A 50 -11.95 4.24 -6.50
C LEU A 50 -12.29 4.26 -7.99
N GLN A 51 -13.21 5.12 -8.44
CA GLN A 51 -13.61 5.20 -9.84
C GLN A 51 -12.43 5.55 -10.76
N ARG A 52 -11.56 6.49 -10.35
CA ARG A 52 -10.34 6.82 -11.11
C ARG A 52 -9.38 5.64 -11.15
N THR A 53 -9.18 4.96 -10.03
CA THR A 53 -8.32 3.77 -9.92
C THR A 53 -8.80 2.64 -10.81
N VAL A 54 -10.09 2.29 -10.77
CA VAL A 54 -10.69 1.26 -11.64
C VAL A 54 -10.54 1.63 -13.12
N THR A 55 -10.84 2.89 -13.48
CA THR A 55 -10.69 3.36 -14.86
C THR A 55 -9.25 3.25 -15.36
N ALA A 56 -8.28 3.66 -14.54
CA ALA A 56 -6.86 3.56 -14.87
C ALA A 56 -6.41 2.10 -15.01
N ALA A 57 -6.82 1.25 -14.07
CA ALA A 57 -6.51 -0.17 -14.06
C ALA A 57 -7.04 -0.88 -15.30
N ARG A 58 -8.32 -0.67 -15.64
CA ARG A 58 -8.95 -1.24 -16.85
C ARG A 58 -8.21 -0.80 -18.11
N ARG A 59 -7.87 0.50 -18.23
CA ARG A 59 -7.11 0.99 -19.39
C ARG A 59 -5.77 0.28 -19.54
N LYS A 60 -5.01 0.11 -18.45
CA LYS A 60 -3.69 -0.56 -18.47
C LYS A 60 -3.81 -2.03 -18.84
N VAL A 61 -4.77 -2.74 -18.25
CA VAL A 61 -5.03 -4.15 -18.57
C VAL A 61 -5.43 -4.29 -20.04
N THR A 62 -6.40 -3.51 -20.52
CA THR A 62 -6.84 -3.54 -21.92
C THR A 62 -5.70 -3.20 -22.87
N GLN A 63 -4.89 -2.18 -22.55
CA GLN A 63 -3.74 -1.81 -23.37
C GLN A 63 -2.73 -2.96 -23.45
N ALA A 64 -2.43 -3.62 -22.33
CA ALA A 64 -1.50 -4.75 -22.34
C ALA A 64 -2.00 -5.92 -23.19
N LEU A 65 -3.30 -6.20 -23.14
CA LEU A 65 -3.92 -7.26 -23.93
C LEU A 65 -3.95 -6.93 -25.43
N VAL A 66 -4.30 -5.69 -25.80
CA VAL A 66 -4.40 -5.24 -27.20
C VAL A 66 -3.01 -5.11 -27.85
N GLU A 67 -2.03 -4.56 -27.15
CA GLU A 67 -0.68 -4.33 -27.67
C GLU A 67 0.24 -5.55 -27.53
N GLY A 68 -0.22 -6.61 -26.85
CA GLY A 68 0.61 -7.76 -26.51
C GLY A 68 1.76 -7.40 -25.56
N ALA A 69 1.58 -6.40 -24.71
CA ALA A 69 2.58 -5.94 -23.77
C ALA A 69 2.68 -6.87 -22.54
N ALA A 70 3.82 -6.83 -21.85
CA ALA A 70 3.93 -7.41 -20.52
C ALA A 70 3.22 -6.49 -19.51
N LEU A 71 2.41 -7.07 -18.62
CA LEU A 71 1.77 -6.38 -17.51
C LEU A 71 2.58 -6.66 -16.24
N HIS A 72 3.29 -5.64 -15.74
CA HIS A 72 4.08 -5.75 -14.53
C HIS A 72 3.32 -5.17 -13.34
N ILE A 73 3.03 -6.02 -12.36
CA ILE A 73 2.36 -5.64 -11.12
C ILE A 73 3.42 -5.25 -10.08
N GLU A 74 3.39 -3.97 -9.70
CA GLU A 74 4.33 -3.32 -8.77
C GLU A 74 3.60 -2.45 -7.75
N GLY A 75 4.32 -1.91 -6.76
CA GLY A 75 3.74 -1.09 -5.71
C GLY A 75 3.14 -1.92 -4.56
N GLY A 76 2.44 -1.26 -3.64
CA GLY A 76 1.99 -1.85 -2.38
C GLY A 76 2.66 -1.17 -1.19
N THR A 77 2.28 0.07 -0.92
CA THR A 77 2.52 0.69 0.38
C THR A 77 1.63 -0.01 1.38
N PHE A 78 2.16 -1.03 2.07
CA PHE A 78 1.56 -1.45 3.33
C PHE A 78 1.53 -0.21 4.23
N ARG A 79 0.34 0.34 4.51
CA ARG A 79 0.16 1.26 5.65
C ARG A 79 0.45 0.45 6.90
N VAL A 80 1.72 0.44 7.27
CA VAL A 80 2.13 -0.10 8.54
C VAL A 80 1.70 0.89 9.61
N PRO A 81 0.93 0.47 10.63
CA PRO A 81 0.40 1.38 11.63
C PRO A 81 1.54 2.13 12.32
N ALA A 82 1.35 3.44 12.53
CA ALA A 82 2.31 4.27 13.22
C ALA A 82 2.63 3.71 14.61
N VAL A 83 3.91 3.53 14.90
CA VAL A 83 4.38 3.04 16.20
C VAL A 83 4.66 4.21 17.13
N ARG A 84 4.11 4.15 18.35
CA ARG A 84 4.31 5.16 19.39
C ARG A 84 5.56 4.85 20.20
N TRP A 85 6.44 5.84 20.32
CA TRP A 85 7.65 5.79 21.14
C TRP A 85 7.54 6.71 22.35
N GLN A 86 8.25 6.36 23.43
CA GLN A 86 8.39 7.17 24.63
C GLN A 86 9.84 7.13 25.11
N CYS A 87 10.40 8.29 25.43
CA CYS A 87 11.70 8.39 26.12
C CYS A 87 11.52 8.28 27.63
N HIS A 88 12.41 7.53 28.29
CA HIS A 88 12.43 7.40 29.75
C HIS A 88 13.10 8.58 30.47
N GLU A 89 13.98 9.33 29.81
CA GLU A 89 14.70 10.45 30.44
C GLU A 89 13.87 11.73 30.48
N CYS A 90 13.19 12.07 29.38
CA CYS A 90 12.48 13.35 29.25
C CYS A 90 10.96 13.21 29.05
N ASP A 91 10.44 11.98 29.12
CA ASP A 91 9.03 11.63 28.88
C ASP A 91 8.45 12.05 27.51
N HIS A 92 9.31 12.45 26.56
CA HIS A 92 8.89 12.84 25.23
C HIS A 92 8.28 11.66 24.47
N ARG A 93 7.19 11.93 23.73
CA ARG A 93 6.38 10.93 23.01
C ARG A 93 6.24 11.35 21.55
N TRP A 94 6.48 10.41 20.64
CA TRP A 94 6.36 10.65 19.20
C TRP A 94 5.88 9.40 18.46
N GLU A 95 5.40 9.59 17.24
CA GLU A 95 4.95 8.52 16.35
C GLU A 95 5.92 8.38 15.18
N VAL A 96 6.25 7.15 14.84
CA VAL A 96 7.08 6.83 13.67
C VAL A 96 6.30 5.87 12.78
N GLU A 97 6.17 6.21 11.51
CA GLU A 97 5.65 5.29 10.51
C GLU A 97 6.70 4.19 10.29
N HIS A 98 6.32 2.92 10.46
CA HIS A 98 7.20 1.82 10.06
C HIS A 98 7.46 1.92 8.54
N GLY A 99 8.62 1.50 8.03
CA GLY A 99 8.82 1.42 6.58
C GLY A 99 9.08 2.72 5.82
N SER A 100 9.32 3.87 6.48
CA SER A 100 9.80 5.11 5.85
C SER A 100 11.23 5.02 5.27
N GLY A 101 11.81 3.82 5.17
CA GLY A 101 13.22 3.57 4.82
C GLY A 101 14.21 3.97 5.94
N GLN A 102 13.72 4.60 7.01
CA GLN A 102 14.46 4.97 8.19
C GLN A 102 14.15 3.91 9.25
N GLY A 103 15.14 3.12 9.66
CA GLY A 103 14.97 2.05 10.66
C GLY A 103 14.42 2.57 12.00
N ALA A 104 14.26 1.68 12.98
CA ALA A 104 13.81 2.08 14.32
C ALA A 104 14.69 3.23 14.87
N PRO A 105 14.09 4.29 15.45
CA PRO A 105 14.87 5.40 16.01
C PRO A 105 15.80 4.86 17.09
N SER A 106 17.03 5.37 17.14
CA SER A 106 18.03 5.01 18.16
C SER A 106 18.15 6.05 19.28
N ARG A 107 17.56 7.23 19.08
CA ARG A 107 17.63 8.36 20.02
C ARG A 107 16.31 9.13 20.08
N CYS A 108 16.04 9.72 21.25
CA CYS A 108 14.93 10.64 21.44
C CYS A 108 15.17 11.95 20.66
N PRO A 109 14.20 12.46 19.88
CA PRO A 109 14.36 13.72 19.15
C PRO A 109 14.41 14.96 20.05
N ALA A 110 13.92 14.88 21.29
CA ALA A 110 13.90 16.00 22.23
C ALA A 110 15.17 16.12 23.09
N CYS A 111 15.73 14.99 23.56
CA CYS A 111 16.87 14.99 24.49
C CYS A 111 18.08 14.16 24.04
N GLN A 112 17.99 13.51 22.88
CA GLN A 112 19.04 12.66 22.29
C GLN A 112 19.42 11.41 23.11
N SER A 113 18.71 11.11 24.20
CA SER A 113 18.90 9.88 24.97
C SER A 113 18.55 8.64 24.14
N ALA A 114 19.31 7.55 24.37
CA ALA A 114 19.03 6.22 23.83
C ALA A 114 17.99 5.44 24.66
N SER A 115 17.58 5.96 25.83
CA SER A 115 16.57 5.34 26.71
C SER A 115 15.16 5.52 26.15
N ILE A 116 14.85 4.83 25.05
CA ILE A 116 13.57 4.94 24.33
C ILE A 116 12.90 3.56 24.21
N ARG A 117 11.56 3.53 24.27
CA ARG A 117 10.78 2.29 24.18
C ARG A 117 9.53 2.41 23.34
N LEU A 118 9.07 1.29 22.79
CA LEU A 118 7.76 1.15 22.17
C LEU A 118 6.65 1.16 23.23
N ARG A 119 5.64 1.99 23.01
CA ARG A 119 4.45 2.05 23.86
C ARG A 119 3.37 1.13 23.27
N ARG A 120 3.25 -0.09 23.80
CA ARG A 120 2.17 -1.01 23.40
C ARG A 120 0.81 -0.39 23.73
N MET A 121 -0.08 -0.31 22.73
CA MET A 121 -1.50 -0.01 22.98
C MET A 121 -2.09 -1.14 23.84
N ARG A 122 -2.63 -0.79 25.01
CA ARG A 122 -3.41 -1.74 25.80
C ARG A 122 -4.65 -2.09 24.99
N ARG A 123 -4.81 -3.37 24.59
CA ARG A 123 -6.05 -3.86 24.01
C ARG A 123 -7.18 -3.54 24.99
N HIS A 124 -8.13 -2.70 24.57
CA HIS A 124 -9.37 -2.52 25.30
C HIS A 124 -10.13 -3.85 25.19
N LYS A 125 -10.23 -4.58 26.31
CA LYS A 125 -11.13 -5.71 26.46
C LYS A 125 -12.54 -5.11 26.49
N LYS A 126 -13.29 -5.21 25.39
CA LYS A 126 -14.72 -4.83 25.36
C LYS A 126 -15.45 -5.71 26.37
N SER A 127 -16.06 -5.06 27.36
CA SER A 127 -17.03 -5.64 28.28
C SER A 127 -18.41 -5.73 27.61
#